data_AF-A0A0D0DP60-F1
#
_entry.id   AF-A0A0D0DP60-F1
#
_cell.length_a   1.000
_cell.length_b   1.000
_cell.length_c   1.000
_cell.angle_alpha   90.00
_cell.angle_beta   90.00
_cell.angle_gamma   90.00
#
_symmetry.space_group_name_H-M   'P 1'
#
loop_
_entity.id
_entity.type
_entity.pdbx_description
1 polymer ?
#
loop_
_entity_poly.entity_id
_entity_poly.type
_entity_poly.pdbx_seq_one_letter_code
_entity_poly.pdbx_strand_id
1 'polypeptide(L)' 'VLKSCPVEVIWQFINQSYHFLSAYQLGLSGKAADWAVHKQKQHQQVSQGVMMAIEALAVLDP' A
#
# COMPACT_ATOMS: atom_id res chain seq x y z
N VAL A 1 0.31 25.48 -7.68
CA VAL A 1 1.06 24.64 -6.70
C VAL A 1 1.63 23.38 -7.35
N LEU A 2 0.94 22.67 -8.25
CA LEU A 2 1.54 21.51 -8.93
C LEU A 2 2.68 21.88 -9.91
N LYS A 3 2.53 22.96 -10.68
CA LYS A 3 3.52 23.40 -11.68
C LYS A 3 4.87 23.88 -11.10
N SER A 4 4.93 24.10 -9.78
CA SER A 4 6.14 24.51 -9.07
C SER A 4 6.84 23.36 -8.36
N CYS A 5 6.23 22.17 -8.31
CA CYS A 5 6.88 21.00 -7.71
C CYS A 5 7.92 20.44 -8.69
N PRO A 6 9.14 20.15 -8.22
CA PRO A 6 10.11 19.38 -9.00
C PRO A 6 9.51 18.04 -9.42
N VAL A 7 9.86 17.59 -10.62
CA VAL A 7 9.34 16.34 -11.17
C VAL A 7 9.66 15.18 -10.24
N GLU A 8 10.86 15.16 -9.64
CA GLU A 8 11.32 14.13 -8.71
C GLU A 8 10.40 13.98 -7.49
N VAL A 9 9.86 15.09 -6.98
CA VAL A 9 8.93 15.08 -5.85
C VAL A 9 7.61 14.41 -6.23
N ILE A 10 7.14 14.65 -7.46
CA ILE A 10 5.93 14.01 -7.99
C ILE A 10 6.15 12.50 -8.13
N TRP A 11 7.30 12.09 -8.68
CA TRP A 11 7.65 10.66 -8.79
C TRP A 11 7.74 9.99 -7.43
N GLN A 12 8.41 10.61 -6.46
CA GLN A 12 8.49 10.08 -5.10
C GLN A 12 7.12 9.96 -4.45
N PHE A 13 6.26 10.97 -4.61
CA PHE A 13 4.90 10.93 -4.08
C PHE A 13 4.08 9.80 -4.72
N ILE A 14 4.09 9.67 -6.05
CA ILE A 14 3.35 8.61 -6.75
C ILE A 14 3.85 7.22 -6.33
N ASN A 15 5.17 7.02 -6.31
CA ASN A 15 5.75 5.73 -5.91
C ASN A 15 5.42 5.39 -4.46
N GLN A 16 5.49 6.37 -3.56
CA GLN A 16 5.20 6.13 -2.14
C GLN A 16 3.70 5.92 -1.87
N SER A 17 2.83 6.62 -2.60
CA SER A 17 1.37 6.54 -2.45
C SER A 17 0.77 5.33 -3.15
N TYR A 18 1.40 4.81 -4.21
CA TYR A 18 0.95 3.61 -4.92
C TYR A 18 0.79 2.40 -3.98
N HIS A 19 1.70 2.24 -3.02
CA HIS A 19 1.64 1.17 -2.03
C HIS A 19 0.35 1.22 -1.20
N PHE A 20 0.00 2.40 -0.68
CA PHE A 20 -1.25 2.61 0.04
C PHE A 20 -2.46 2.46 -0.88
N LEU A 21 -2.38 2.97 -2.11
CA LEU A 21 -3.47 2.87 -3.07
C LEU A 21 -3.83 1.41 -3.36
N SER A 22 -2.83 0.54 -3.50
CA SER A 22 -3.05 -0.89 -3.73
C SER A 22 -3.79 -1.59 -2.58
N ALA A 23 -3.49 -1.21 -1.33
CA ALA A 23 -4.19 -1.71 -0.15
C ALA A 23 -5.63 -1.16 -0.06
N TYR A 24 -5.82 0.13 -0.30
CA TYR A 24 -7.15 0.76 -0.29
C TYR A 24 -8.07 0.23 -1.39
N GLN A 25 -7.54 0.02 -2.60
CA GLN A 25 -8.30 -0.56 -3.73
C GLN A 25 -8.84 -1.96 -3.43
N LEU A 26 -8.17 -2.70 -2.53
CA LEU A 26 -8.59 -4.03 -2.10
C LEU A 26 -9.50 -3.99 -0.86
N GLY A 27 -9.74 -2.82 -0.29
CA GLY A 27 -10.59 -2.66 0.90
C GLY A 27 -9.99 -3.30 2.16
N LEU A 28 -8.66 -3.36 2.27
CA LEU A 28 -7.98 -3.94 3.44
C LEU A 28 -8.26 -3.12 4.71
N SER A 29 -8.39 -3.81 5.84
CA SER A 29 -8.38 -3.23 7.18
C SER A 29 -7.08 -2.48 7.47
N GLY A 30 -7.11 -1.54 8.42
CA GLY A 30 -5.94 -0.74 8.77
C GLY A 30 -4.70 -1.56 9.15
N LYS A 31 -4.88 -2.68 9.86
CA LYS A 31 -3.80 -3.60 10.24
C LYS A 31 -3.21 -4.32 9.03
N ALA A 32 -4.07 -4.86 8.15
CA ALA A 32 -3.61 -5.56 6.95
C ALA A 32 -2.98 -4.62 5.92
N ALA A 33 -3.53 -3.40 5.79
CA ALA A 33 -2.97 -2.35 4.94
C ALA A 33 -1.56 -1.93 5.40
N ASP A 34 -1.36 -1.75 6.71
CA ASP A 34 -0.04 -1.40 7.27
C ASP A 34 0.99 -2.52 7.01
N TRP A 35 0.58 -3.78 7.23
CA TRP A 35 1.41 -4.93 6.91
C TRP A 35 1.76 -4.98 5.41
N ALA A 36 0.78 -4.78 4.53
CA ALA A 36 0.98 -4.82 3.08
C ALA A 36 1.96 -3.74 2.62
N VAL A 37 1.84 -2.52 3.14
CA VAL A 37 2.77 -1.41 2.82
C VAL A 37 4.17 -1.70 3.35
N HIS A 38 4.30 -2.21 4.57
CA HIS A 38 5.59 -2.58 5.12
C HIS A 38 6.26 -3.67 4.27
N LYS A 39 5.50 -4.67 3.84
CA LYS A 39 6.02 -5.74 3.00
C LYS A 39 6.36 -5.27 1.59
N GLN A 40 5.58 -4.39 0.98
CA GLN A 40 5.87 -3.84 -0.34
C GLN A 40 7.15 -2.98 -0.37
N LYS A 41 7.46 -2.29 0.74
CA LYS A 41 8.74 -1.56 0.87
C LYS A 41 9.96 -2.50 0.85
N GLN A 42 9.81 -3.73 1.35
CA GLN A 42 10.88 -4.73 1.37
C GLN A 42 10.93 -5.55 0.08
N HIS A 43 9.78 -6.05 -0.33
CA HIS A 43 9.57 -6.81 -1.55
C HIS A 43 8.77 -5.92 -2.47
N GLN A 44 9.44 -5.34 -3.46
CA GLN A 44 8.95 -4.36 -4.42
C GLN A 44 7.47 -4.51 -4.88
N GLN A 45 6.90 -5.72 -4.79
CA GLN A 45 5.47 -5.98 -4.89
C GLN A 45 5.02 -7.11 -3.92
N VAL A 46 3.75 -7.07 -3.50
CA VAL A 46 3.04 -8.15 -2.81
C VAL A 46 1.84 -8.54 -3.69
N SER A 47 1.57 -9.84 -3.84
CA SER A 47 0.44 -10.30 -4.65
C SER A 47 -0.90 -10.01 -3.96
N GLN A 48 -1.93 -9.74 -4.76
CA GLN A 48 -3.29 -9.52 -4.26
C GLN A 48 -3.80 -10.70 -3.42
N GLY A 49 -3.50 -11.94 -3.83
CA GLY A 49 -3.91 -13.13 -3.07
C GLY A 49 -3.32 -13.18 -1.66
N VAL A 50 -2.07 -12.76 -1.49
CA VAL A 50 -1.43 -12.66 -0.17
C VAL A 50 -2.06 -11.53 0.65
N MET A 51 -2.33 -10.37 0.05
CA MET A 51 -3.00 -9.27 0.73
C MET A 51 -4.38 -9.67 1.26
N MET A 52 -5.17 -10.37 0.44
CA MET A 52 -6.49 -10.86 0.85
C MET A 52 -6.41 -11.95 1.92
N ALA A 53 -5.39 -12.83 1.87
CA ALA A 53 -5.18 -13.82 2.92
C ALA A 53 -4.82 -13.16 4.27
N ILE A 54 -4.00 -12.11 4.25
CA ILE A 54 -3.66 -11.34 5.45
C ILE A 54 -4.87 -10.58 5.98
N GLU A 55 -5.71 -10.02 5.11
CA GLU A 55 -6.97 -9.40 5.54
C GLU A 55 -7.89 -10.41 6.22
N ALA A 56 -8.04 -11.61 5.67
CA ALA A 56 -8.84 -12.65 6.30
C ALA A 56 -8.33 -12.99 7.71
N LEU A 57 -7.01 -13.02 7.92
CA LEU A 57 -6.42 -13.21 9.25
C LEU A 57 -6.67 -12.00 10.15
N ALA A 58 -6.53 -10.77 9.63
CA ALA A 58 -6.75 -9.54 10.39
C ALA A 58 -8.21 -9.35 10.85
N VAL A 59 -9.17 -9.88 10.09
CA VAL A 59 -10.61 -9.87 10.44
C VAL A 59 -10.93 -10.90 11.53
N LEU A 60 -10.21 -12.03 11.56
CA LEU A 60 -10.42 -13.10 12.54
C LEU A 60 -9.79 -12.79 13.90
N ASP A 61 -8.73 -11.97 13.94
CA ASP A 61 -8.04 -11.52 15.15
C ASP A 61 -8.09 -9.97 15.29
N PRO A 62 -9.24 -9.39 15.72
CA PRO A 62 -9.46 -7.95 15.76
C PRO A 62 -8.50 -7.15 16.68
#